data_AF-A0A7M1XKS5-F1
#
_entry.id   AF-A0A7M1XKS5-F1
#
_cell.length_a   1.000
_cell.length_b   1.000
_cell.length_c   1.000
_cell.angle_alpha   90.00
_cell.angle_beta   90.00
_cell.angle_gamma   90.00
#
_symmetry.space_group_name_H-M   'P 1'
#
loop_
_entity.id
_entity.type
_entity.pdbx_description
1 polymer ?
#
loop_
_entity_poly.entity_id
_entity_poly.type
_entity_poly.pdbx_seq_one_letter_code
_entity_poly.pdbx_strand_id
1 'polypeptide(L)'
;MQIILCYESRPAADTDFIYIKSFLDFEYPAAKRKFKLTKISLETKTKYNSKKIKATIKTNTNNYAHMHPNEKTYVVYCLDVDNSLKDEINNADVINYCKENNYELVWFNKDVEDVFLGKQISDSKKD
;
A
#
# COMPACT_ATOMS: atom_id res chain seq x y z
N MET A 1 -9.60 6.27 13.90
CA MET A 1 -9.00 6.67 12.60
C MET A 1 -9.00 5.48 11.64
N GLN A 2 -9.09 5.69 10.32
CA GLN A 2 -8.94 4.64 9.31
C GLN A 2 -7.69 4.83 8.45
N ILE A 3 -7.02 3.73 8.12
CA ILE A 3 -6.01 3.68 7.07
C ILE A 3 -6.51 2.70 6.00
N ILE A 4 -6.60 3.16 4.76
CA ILE A 4 -6.87 2.34 3.58
C ILE A 4 -5.52 2.06 2.90
N LEU A 5 -5.09 0.80 2.93
CA LEU A 5 -3.91 0.33 2.22
C LEU A 5 -4.31 -0.19 0.83
N CYS A 6 -3.81 0.49 -0.20
CA CYS A 6 -3.89 0.06 -1.58
C CYS A 6 -2.56 -0.61 -1.96
N TYR A 7 -2.54 -1.89 -2.31
CA TYR A 7 -1.30 -2.61 -2.58
C TYR A 7 -1.35 -3.43 -3.87
N GLU A 8 -0.21 -3.56 -4.53
CA GLU A 8 -0.04 -4.38 -5.73
C GLU A 8 0.01 -5.86 -5.36
N SER A 9 -1.16 -6.49 -5.33
CA SER A 9 -1.28 -7.91 -5.04
C SER A 9 -2.41 -8.49 -5.88
N ARG A 10 -2.25 -9.74 -6.31
CA ARG A 10 -3.38 -10.52 -6.85
C ARG A 10 -4.28 -10.95 -5.69
N PRO A 11 -5.61 -10.98 -5.83
CA PRO A 11 -6.53 -11.30 -4.73
C PRO A 11 -6.28 -12.64 -4.00
N ALA A 12 -5.53 -13.57 -4.62
CA ALA A 12 -5.14 -14.85 -4.03
C ALA A 12 -3.83 -14.80 -3.20
N ALA A 13 -3.08 -13.69 -3.26
CA ALA A 13 -1.76 -13.52 -2.66
C ALA A 13 -1.77 -12.32 -1.70
N ASP A 14 -2.33 -12.49 -0.51
CA ASP A 14 -2.44 -11.44 0.54
C ASP A 14 -1.12 -11.20 1.32
N THR A 15 0.01 -11.68 0.79
CA THR A 15 1.31 -11.70 1.48
C THR A 15 1.74 -10.30 1.93
N ASP A 16 1.60 -9.29 1.07
CA ASP A 16 2.05 -7.92 1.39
C ASP A 16 1.21 -7.32 2.52
N PHE A 17 -0.10 -7.55 2.50
CA PHE A 17 -0.97 -7.11 3.58
C PHE A 17 -0.63 -7.81 4.90
N ILE A 18 -0.38 -9.13 4.87
CA ILE A 18 0.03 -9.88 6.05
C ILE A 18 1.36 -9.34 6.58
N TYR A 19 2.32 -9.04 5.71
CA TYR A 19 3.62 -8.50 6.07
C TYR A 19 3.49 -7.11 6.72
N ILE A 20 2.82 -6.16 6.05
CA ILE A 20 2.58 -4.81 6.60
C ILE A 20 1.86 -4.89 7.94
N LYS A 21 0.81 -5.72 8.03
CA LYS A 21 0.04 -5.85 9.26
C LYS A 21 0.89 -6.44 10.39
N SER A 22 1.70 -7.44 10.09
CA SER A 22 2.60 -8.08 11.07
C SER A 22 3.66 -7.10 11.56
N PHE A 23 4.25 -6.32 10.65
CA PHE A 23 5.19 -5.26 10.98
C PHE A 23 4.55 -4.19 11.87
N LEU A 24 3.37 -3.68 11.53
CA LEU A 24 2.65 -2.70 12.35
C LEU A 24 2.27 -3.25 13.73
N ASP A 25 1.86 -4.51 13.81
CA ASP A 25 1.54 -5.17 15.07
C ASP A 25 2.79 -5.38 15.96
N PHE A 26 3.97 -5.58 15.35
CA PHE A 26 5.25 -5.78 16.03
C PHE A 26 5.88 -4.46 16.50
N GLU A 27 6.02 -3.49 15.61
CA GLU A 27 6.66 -2.19 15.90
C GLU A 27 5.74 -1.27 16.72
N TYR A 28 4.42 -1.36 16.50
CA TYR A 28 3.43 -0.46 17.12
C TYR A 28 2.33 -1.23 17.85
N PRO A 29 2.65 -2.09 18.84
CA PRO A 29 1.67 -2.94 19.50
C PRO A 29 0.56 -2.14 20.20
N ALA A 30 0.88 -0.95 20.73
CA ALA A 30 -0.08 -0.04 21.34
C ALA A 30 -1.07 0.59 20.35
N ALA A 31 -0.81 0.52 19.04
CA ALA A 31 -1.64 1.10 17.98
C ALA A 31 -2.65 0.12 17.38
N LYS A 32 -2.52 -1.19 17.66
CA LYS A 32 -3.32 -2.30 17.10
C LYS A 32 -4.85 -2.12 17.16
N ARG A 33 -5.36 -1.33 18.10
CA ARG A 33 -6.80 -1.03 18.26
C ARG A 33 -7.15 0.45 18.10
N LYS A 34 -6.17 1.30 17.77
CA LYS A 34 -6.36 2.75 17.63
C LYS A 34 -6.80 3.17 16.24
N PHE A 35 -6.61 2.30 15.25
CA PHE A 35 -7.05 2.56 13.89
C PHE A 35 -7.61 1.31 13.21
N LYS A 36 -8.54 1.52 12.29
CA LYS A 36 -9.02 0.47 11.38
C LYS A 36 -8.11 0.39 10.17
N LEU A 37 -7.54 -0.78 9.93
CA LEU A 37 -6.81 -1.07 8.70
C LEU A 37 -7.75 -1.69 7.67
N THR A 38 -7.90 -1.03 6.53
CA THR A 38 -8.76 -1.47 5.41
C THR A 38 -7.87 -1.79 4.22
N LYS A 39 -8.06 -2.95 3.59
CA LYS A 39 -7.19 -3.41 2.51
C LYS A 39 -7.89 -3.30 1.16
N ILE A 40 -7.17 -2.88 0.12
CA ILE A 40 -7.61 -2.83 -1.27
C ILE A 40 -6.48 -3.37 -2.15
N SER A 41 -6.72 -4.52 -2.78
CA SER A 41 -5.80 -5.06 -3.79
C SER A 41 -6.01 -4.34 -5.12
N LEU A 42 -4.91 -3.85 -5.72
CA LEU A 42 -4.90 -3.17 -7.02
C LEU A 42 -4.88 -4.15 -8.19
N GLU A 43 -4.57 -5.43 -7.96
CA GLU A 43 -4.29 -6.48 -8.96
C GLU A 43 -3.02 -6.23 -9.77
N THR A 44 -2.82 -5.02 -10.31
CA THR A 44 -1.61 -4.55 -11.01
C THR A 44 -1.39 -3.07 -10.73
N LYS A 45 -0.13 -2.60 -10.78
CA LYS A 45 0.22 -1.18 -10.65
C LYS A 45 -0.61 -0.26 -11.51
N THR A 46 -0.85 -0.65 -12.77
CA THR A 46 -1.59 0.13 -13.78
C THR A 46 -3.07 0.38 -13.44
N LYS A 47 -3.65 -0.34 -12.47
CA LYS A 47 -5.06 -0.19 -12.06
C LYS A 47 -5.26 0.80 -10.92
N TYR A 48 -4.21 1.50 -10.48
CA TYR A 48 -4.21 2.43 -9.36
C TYR A 48 -5.37 3.45 -9.37
N ASN A 49 -5.76 3.95 -10.55
CA ASN A 49 -6.83 4.94 -10.76
C ASN A 49 -8.09 4.36 -11.42
N SER A 50 -8.21 3.03 -11.49
CA SER A 50 -9.36 2.41 -12.15
C SER A 50 -10.68 2.78 -11.47
N LYS A 51 -11.78 2.80 -12.24
CA LYS A 51 -13.12 3.14 -11.72
C LYS A 51 -13.50 2.31 -10.49
N LYS A 52 -13.14 1.02 -10.50
CA LYS A 52 -13.35 0.08 -9.38
C LYS A 52 -12.63 0.57 -8.13
N ILE A 53 -11.32 0.83 -8.21
CA ILE A 53 -10.52 1.26 -7.06
C ILE A 53 -11.02 2.60 -6.50
N LYS A 54 -11.29 3.59 -7.37
CA LYS A 54 -11.84 4.89 -6.96
C LYS A 54 -13.17 4.75 -6.23
N ALA A 55 -14.08 3.92 -6.75
CA ALA A 55 -15.37 3.65 -6.13
C ALA A 55 -15.20 2.94 -4.78
N THR A 56 -14.30 1.96 -4.68
CA THR A 56 -14.04 1.23 -3.43
C THR A 56 -13.45 2.14 -2.36
N ILE A 57 -12.48 3.00 -2.70
CA ILE A 57 -11.93 4.01 -1.77
C ILE A 57 -13.05 4.92 -1.28
N LYS A 58 -13.82 5.51 -2.20
CA LYS A 58 -14.93 6.42 -1.86
C LYS A 58 -15.95 5.75 -0.93
N THR A 59 -16.38 4.54 -1.25
CA THR A 59 -17.33 3.78 -0.43
C THR A 59 -16.77 3.51 0.97
N ASN A 60 -15.52 3.06 1.08
CA ASN A 60 -14.90 2.80 2.37
C ASN A 60 -14.75 4.07 3.21
N THR A 61 -14.32 5.18 2.60
CA THR A 61 -14.21 6.48 3.27
C THR A 61 -15.56 6.98 3.76
N ASN A 62 -16.60 6.95 2.91
CA ASN A 62 -17.94 7.41 3.27
C ASN A 62 -18.56 6.56 4.38
N ASN A 63 -18.44 5.24 4.28
CA ASN A 63 -18.94 4.34 5.32
C ASN A 63 -18.24 4.59 6.66
N TYR A 64 -16.91 4.81 6.63
CA TYR A 64 -16.17 5.10 7.84
C TYR A 64 -16.54 6.45 8.45
N ALA A 65 -16.62 7.50 7.63
CA ALA A 65 -17.03 8.83 8.08
C ALA A 65 -18.46 8.83 8.65
N HIS A 66 -19.37 8.03 8.08
CA HIS A 66 -20.72 7.89 8.61
C HIS A 66 -20.74 7.27 10.02
N MET A 67 -19.92 6.24 10.26
CA MET A 67 -19.81 5.58 11.57
C MET A 67 -18.95 6.37 12.57
N HIS A 68 -18.00 7.17 12.08
CA HIS A 68 -16.99 7.88 12.86
C HIS A 68 -16.81 9.32 12.36
N PRO A 69 -17.80 10.23 12.57
CA PRO A 69 -17.87 11.53 11.90
C PRO A 69 -16.73 12.49 12.21
N ASN A 70 -16.04 12.31 13.35
CA ASN A 70 -14.91 13.15 13.76
C ASN A 70 -13.54 12.51 13.46
N GLU A 71 -13.52 11.36 12.81
CA GLU A 71 -12.28 10.64 12.51
C GLU A 71 -11.91 10.75 11.04
N LYS A 72 -10.60 10.74 10.78
CA LYS A 72 -10.05 10.84 9.43
C LYS A 72 -9.77 9.47 8.82
N THR A 73 -9.88 9.40 7.51
CA THR A 73 -9.40 8.30 6.67
C THR A 73 -8.13 8.76 5.94
N TYR A 74 -7.08 7.95 6.02
CA TYR A 74 -5.85 8.11 5.26
C TYR A 74 -5.77 7.03 4.21
N VAL A 75 -5.38 7.37 2.98
CA VAL A 75 -5.20 6.41 1.89
C VAL A 75 -3.72 6.34 1.57
N VAL A 76 -3.17 5.13 1.57
CA VAL A 76 -1.75 4.86 1.36
C VAL A 76 -1.64 3.84 0.23
N TYR A 77 -0.93 4.19 -0.83
CA TYR A 77 -0.58 3.30 -1.92
C TYR A 77 0.78 2.69 -1.66
N CYS A 78 0.85 1.36 -1.61
CA CYS A 78 2.07 0.57 -1.51
C CYS A 78 2.30 -0.13 -2.85
N LEU A 79 3.30 0.30 -3.61
CA LEU A 79 3.54 -0.21 -4.96
C LEU A 79 4.95 -0.75 -5.09
N ASP A 80 5.09 -1.82 -5.86
CA ASP A 80 6.40 -2.41 -6.12
C ASP A 80 7.24 -1.50 -7.03
N VAL A 81 8.54 -1.48 -6.73
CA VAL A 81 9.58 -0.94 -7.59
C VAL A 81 10.10 -2.07 -8.47
N ASP A 82 10.03 -1.87 -9.79
CA ASP A 82 10.52 -2.86 -10.76
C ASP A 82 12.01 -2.68 -11.08
N ASN A 83 12.59 -1.48 -10.90
CA ASN A 83 14.03 -1.24 -11.07
C ASN A 83 14.46 0.12 -10.50
N SER A 84 15.36 0.10 -9.52
CA SER A 84 15.80 1.20 -8.65
C SER A 84 16.43 2.45 -9.33
N LEU A 85 16.54 2.49 -10.66
CA LEU A 85 17.23 3.54 -11.41
C LEU A 85 16.35 4.34 -12.40
N LYS A 86 15.06 3.99 -12.59
CA LYS A 86 14.17 4.67 -13.56
C LYS A 86 12.74 4.97 -13.05
N ASP A 87 12.58 5.16 -11.75
CA ASP A 87 11.25 5.11 -11.13
C ASP A 87 10.42 6.40 -11.20
N GLU A 88 11.00 7.59 -11.34
CA GLU A 88 10.16 8.80 -11.32
C GLU A 88 9.44 9.05 -12.64
N ILE A 89 10.07 8.79 -13.79
CA ILE A 89 9.47 9.05 -15.11
C ILE A 89 8.39 8.01 -15.42
N ASN A 90 8.69 6.73 -15.18
CA ASN A 90 7.76 5.64 -15.48
C ASN A 90 6.56 5.58 -14.51
N ASN A 91 6.70 6.19 -13.32
CA ASN A 91 5.65 6.22 -12.31
C ASN A 91 5.10 7.64 -12.05
N ALA A 92 5.44 8.62 -12.89
CA ALA A 92 5.00 10.01 -12.72
C ALA A 92 3.48 10.13 -12.57
N ASP A 93 2.72 9.35 -13.33
CA ASP A 93 1.26 9.39 -13.31
C ASP A 93 0.69 8.98 -11.94
N VAL A 94 1.21 7.91 -11.34
CA VAL A 94 0.73 7.45 -10.02
C VAL A 94 1.21 8.36 -8.90
N ILE A 95 2.41 8.92 -9.02
CA ILE A 95 2.92 9.94 -8.10
C ILE A 95 2.01 11.17 -8.11
N ASN A 96 1.71 11.70 -9.30
CA ASN A 96 0.84 12.86 -9.47
C ASN A 96 -0.58 12.56 -8.99
N TYR A 97 -1.11 11.40 -9.33
CA TYR A 97 -2.41 10.96 -8.85
C TYR A 97 -2.49 10.93 -7.31
N CYS A 98 -1.49 10.38 -6.63
CA CYS A 98 -1.45 10.39 -5.17
C CYS A 98 -1.37 11.82 -4.61
N LYS A 99 -0.53 12.68 -5.18
CA LYS A 99 -0.41 14.09 -4.78
C LYS A 99 -1.72 14.85 -4.94
N GLU A 100 -2.37 14.75 -6.11
CA GLU A 100 -3.64 15.44 -6.41
C GLU A 100 -4.78 15.02 -5.49
N ASN A 101 -4.76 13.77 -4.99
CA ASN A 101 -5.78 13.25 -4.10
C ASN A 101 -5.37 13.29 -2.61
N ASN A 102 -4.21 13.86 -2.29
CA ASN A 102 -3.64 13.87 -0.94
C ASN A 102 -3.55 12.45 -0.33
N TYR A 103 -3.06 11.50 -1.14
CA TYR A 103 -2.75 10.14 -0.74
C TYR A 103 -1.25 9.98 -0.53
N GLU A 104 -0.89 9.13 0.43
CA GLU A 104 0.51 8.77 0.64
C GLU A 104 0.92 7.69 -0.36
N LEU A 105 2.17 7.74 -0.81
CA LEU A 105 2.75 6.75 -1.70
C LEU A 105 4.02 6.17 -1.06
N VAL A 106 4.03 4.86 -0.90
CA VAL A 106 5.13 4.08 -0.35
C VAL A 106 5.61 3.10 -1.41
N TRP A 107 6.90 3.15 -1.70
CA TRP A 107 7.54 2.24 -2.63
C TRP A 107 8.03 0.99 -1.89
N PHE A 108 7.59 -0.18 -2.33
CA PHE A 108 8.08 -1.46 -1.86
C PHE A 108 9.22 -1.92 -2.74
N ASN A 109 10.35 -2.21 -2.11
CA ASN A 109 11.44 -2.88 -2.79
C ASN A 109 11.13 -4.38 -2.80
N LYS A 110 11.27 -5.01 -3.96
CA LYS A 110 10.81 -6.39 -4.21
C LYS A 110 11.51 -7.42 -3.32
N ASP A 111 12.76 -7.14 -2.94
CA ASP A 111 13.55 -8.02 -2.10
C ASP A 111 13.59 -7.49 -0.67
N VAL A 112 12.85 -8.17 0.22
CA VAL A 112 12.99 -7.99 1.67
C VAL A 112 14.44 -8.25 2.10
N GLU A 113 15.15 -9.14 1.38
CA GLU A 113 16.59 -9.39 1.56
C GLU A 113 17.45 -8.17 1.26
N ASP A 114 17.11 -7.33 0.27
CA ASP A 114 17.86 -6.09 -0.02
C ASP A 114 17.76 -5.09 1.13
N VAL A 115 16.56 -5.00 1.72
CA VAL A 115 16.27 -4.08 2.83
C VAL A 115 16.97 -4.53 4.13
N PHE A 116 17.08 -5.84 4.37
CA PHE A 116 17.72 -6.38 5.58
C PHE A 116 19.23 -6.68 5.42
N LEU A 117 19.73 -6.96 4.22
CA LEU A 117 21.11 -7.38 3.97
C LEU A 117 21.96 -6.35 3.22
N GLY A 118 21.34 -5.28 2.68
CA GLY A 118 22.03 -4.21 1.94
C GLY A 118 22.67 -4.66 0.63
N LYS A 119 22.28 -5.82 0.08
CA LYS A 119 22.80 -6.37 -1.17
C LYS A 119 21.77 -7.27 -1.87
N GLN A 120 21.77 -7.20 -3.20
CA GLN A 120 20.85 -7.98 -4.02
C GLN A 120 21.34 -9.41 -4.13
N ILE A 121 20.48 -10.37 -3.78
CA ILE A 121 20.78 -11.81 -3.91
C ILE A 121 20.12 -12.32 -5.18
N SER A 122 20.91 -12.93 -6.05
CA SER A 122 20.41 -13.53 -7.29
C SER A 122 19.34 -14.59 -7.00
N ASP A 123 18.28 -14.64 -7.80
CA ASP A 123 17.17 -15.61 -7.65
C ASP A 123 17.63 -17.08 -7.60
N SER A 124 18.79 -17.41 -8.18
CA SER A 124 19.42 -18.74 -8.08
C SER A 124 20.00 -19.09 -6.70
N LYS A 125 19.92 -18.18 -5.74
CA LYS A 125 20.43 -18.31 -4.37
C LYS A 125 19.37 -18.03 -3.30
N LYS A 126 18.11 -17.84 -3.71
CA LYS A 126 16.97 -17.76 -2.80
C LYS A 126 16.50 -19.21 -2.57
N ASP A 127 16.81 -19.76 -1.40
CA ASP A 127 16.45 -21.14 -0.98
C ASP A 127 14.98 -21.22 -0.52
#